data_AF-A0A3Q1GNF9-F1
#
_entry.id   AF-A0A3Q1GNF9-F1
#
_cell.length_a   1.000
_cell.length_b   1.000
_cell.length_c   1.000
_cell.angle_alpha   90.00
_cell.angle_beta   90.00
_cell.angle_gamma   90.00
#
_symmetry.space_group_name_H-M   'P 1'
#
loop_
_entity.id
_entity.type
_entity.pdbx_description
1 polymer ?
#
loop_
_entity_poly.entity_id
_entity_poly.type
_entity_poly.pdbx_seq_one_letter_code
_entity_poly.pdbx_strand_id
1 'polypeptide(L)'
;MCTVCETVIKTVEGLLSKQRTEKAVADALKKACHMLPFGMGGLCETMVDKYSKELIHLLLENASPRTICSAIRMCQLFEKSFQGVSTQH
;
A
#
# COMPACT_ATOMS: atom_id res chain seq x y z
N MET A 1 -7.00 9.10 -0.18
CA MET A 1 -6.27 7.95 0.40
C MET A 1 -5.56 7.12 -0.66
N CYS A 2 -6.20 6.85 -1.81
CA CYS A 2 -5.58 6.15 -2.94
C CYS A 2 -4.22 6.72 -3.37
N THR A 3 -4.11 8.05 -3.58
CA THR A 3 -2.86 8.71 -3.97
C THR A 3 -1.72 8.52 -2.98
N VAL A 4 -2.00 8.50 -1.67
CA VAL A 4 -0.98 8.29 -0.63
C VAL A 4 -0.45 6.87 -0.73
N CYS A 5 -1.35 5.88 -0.81
CA CYS A 5 -0.96 4.50 -0.98
C CYS A 5 -0.14 4.30 -2.27
N GLU A 6 -0.63 4.77 -3.42
CA GLU A 6 0.08 4.58 -4.68
C GLU A 6 1.46 5.25 -4.69
N THR A 7 1.58 6.42 -4.05
CA THR A 7 2.86 7.10 -3.89
C THR A 7 3.81 6.27 -3.04
N VAL A 8 3.35 5.73 -1.91
CA VAL A 8 4.17 4.85 -1.06
C VAL A 8 4.61 3.61 -1.83
N ILE A 9 3.70 2.93 -2.52
CA ILE A 9 4.04 1.71 -3.27
C ILE A 9 5.07 2.02 -4.36
N LYS A 10 4.88 3.09 -5.14
CA LYS A 10 5.85 3.50 -6.16
C LYS A 10 7.23 3.82 -5.56
N THR A 11 7.27 4.50 -4.41
CA THR A 11 8.52 4.76 -3.69
C THR A 11 9.19 3.46 -3.27
N VAL A 12 8.42 2.51 -2.72
CA VAL A 12 8.93 1.19 -2.33
C VAL A 12 9.49 0.43 -3.52
N GLU A 13 8.79 0.41 -4.66
CA GLU A 13 9.26 -0.24 -5.87
C GLU A 13 10.58 0.35 -6.38
N GLY A 14 10.74 1.68 -6.29
CA GLY A 14 12.00 2.36 -6.62
C GLY A 14 13.18 2.01 -5.70
N LEU A 15 12.90 1.53 -4.48
CA LEU A 15 13.92 1.09 -3.52
C LEU A 15 14.29 -0.39 -3.66
N LEU A 16 13.52 -1.17 -4.45
CA LEU A 16 13.67 -2.61 -4.54
C LEU A 16 14.44 -3.04 -5.80
N SER A 17 15.33 -4.01 -5.63
CA SER A 17 15.99 -4.71 -6.73
C SER A 17 15.05 -5.73 -7.39
N LYS A 18 15.43 -6.25 -8.57
CA LYS A 18 14.66 -7.28 -9.30
C LYS A 18 14.42 -8.56 -8.47
N GLN A 19 15.37 -8.95 -7.63
CA GLN A 19 15.16 -10.02 -6.64
C GLN A 19 14.66 -9.39 -5.34
N ARG A 20 13.35 -9.48 -5.13
CA ARG A 20 12.69 -9.02 -3.91
C ARG A 20 12.69 -10.15 -2.87
N THR A 21 13.13 -9.86 -1.66
CA THR A 21 12.98 -10.75 -0.50
C THR A 21 12.01 -10.14 0.49
N GLU A 22 11.36 -10.96 1.31
CA GLU A 22 10.42 -10.49 2.33
C GLU A 22 11.04 -9.39 3.20
N LYS A 23 12.29 -9.62 3.64
CA LYS A 23 13.06 -8.66 4.42
C LYS A 23 13.33 -7.36 3.67
N ALA A 24 13.76 -7.44 2.40
CA ALA A 24 14.03 -6.24 1.61
C ALA A 24 12.76 -5.40 1.41
N VAL A 25 11.62 -6.05 1.17
CA VAL A 25 10.32 -5.40 1.02
C VAL A 25 9.87 -4.74 2.33
N ALA A 26 9.98 -5.44 3.46
CA ALA A 26 9.65 -4.88 4.77
C ALA A 26 10.51 -3.66 5.12
N ASP A 27 11.83 -3.73 4.86
CA ASP A 27 12.76 -2.63 5.10
C ASP A 27 12.46 -1.44 4.16
N ALA A 28 12.07 -1.70 2.90
CA ALA A 28 11.71 -0.66 1.94
C ALA A 28 10.38 0.05 2.30
N LEU A 29 9.37 -0.68 2.78
CA LEU A 29 8.11 -0.11 3.26
C LEU A 29 8.33 0.91 4.39
N LYS A 30 9.16 0.56 5.37
CA LYS A 30 9.52 1.47 6.46
C LYS A 30 10.27 2.70 5.97
N LYS A 31 11.27 2.51 5.10
CA LYS A 31 12.05 3.61 4.52
C LYS A 31 11.19 4.57 3.69
N ALA A 32 10.22 4.04 2.94
CA ALA A 32 9.35 4.86 2.10
C ALA A 32 8.57 5.89 2.92
N CYS A 33 8.10 5.56 4.13
CA CYS A 33 7.39 6.50 4.98
C CYS A 33 8.23 7.69 5.42
N HIS A 34 9.55 7.51 5.56
CA HIS A 34 10.49 8.57 5.95
C HIS A 34 10.91 9.46 4.78
N MET A 35 10.66 9.02 3.54
CA MET A 35 10.96 9.78 2.32
C MET A 35 9.79 10.64 1.84
N LEU A 36 8.62 10.54 2.49
CA LEU A 36 7.45 11.31 2.12
C LEU A 36 7.53 12.76 2.63
N PRO A 37 6.90 13.71 1.91
CA PRO A 37 6.79 15.09 2.36
C PRO A 37 6.02 15.22 3.68
N PHE A 38 6.22 16.36 4.36
CA PHE A 38 5.68 16.63 5.69
C PHE A 38 4.16 16.45 5.75
N GLY A 39 3.68 15.71 6.76
CA GLY A 39 2.25 15.40 6.96
C GLY A 39 1.78 14.06 6.37
N MET A 40 2.57 13.36 5.55
CA MET A 40 2.21 12.04 5.02
C MET A 40 2.88 10.87 5.76
N GLY A 41 3.96 11.12 6.51
CA GLY A 41 4.73 10.09 7.22
C GLY A 41 3.88 9.26 8.20
N GLY A 42 3.14 9.92 9.11
CA GLY A 42 2.31 9.22 10.10
C GLY A 42 1.17 8.40 9.47
N LEU A 43 0.59 8.87 8.37
CA LEU A 43 -0.42 8.11 7.62
C LEU A 43 0.21 6.89 6.91
N CYS A 44 1.43 7.04 6.40
CA CYS A 44 2.19 5.94 5.83
C CYS A 44 2.55 4.88 6.88
N GLU A 45 3.05 5.30 8.05
CA GLU A 45 3.38 4.38 9.15
C GLU A 45 2.14 3.58 9.58
N THR A 46 1.01 4.26 9.78
CA THR A 46 -0.26 3.60 10.11
C THR A 46 -0.68 2.59 9.03
N MET A 47 -0.50 2.93 7.76
CA MET A 47 -0.79 2.03 6.63
C MET A 47 0.14 0.82 6.62
N VAL A 48 1.46 1.03 6.76
CA VAL A 48 2.46 -0.03 6.76
C VAL A 48 2.27 -0.97 7.95
N ASP A 49 1.99 -0.44 9.14
CA ASP A 49 1.79 -1.27 10.33
C ASP A 49 0.54 -2.14 10.19
N LYS A 50 -0.57 -1.55 9.72
CA LYS A 50 -1.85 -2.26 9.59
C LYS A 50 -1.84 -3.31 8.49
N TYR A 51 -1.18 -3.04 7.37
CA TYR A 51 -1.24 -3.88 6.17
C TYR A 51 0.10 -4.54 5.80
N SER A 52 1.10 -4.49 6.68
CA SER A 52 2.47 -4.99 6.45
C SER A 52 2.52 -6.33 5.72
N LYS A 53 1.86 -7.36 6.26
CA LYS A 53 1.86 -8.71 5.68
C LYS A 53 1.32 -8.74 4.24
N GLU A 54 0.21 -8.05 4.00
CA GLU A 54 -0.45 -8.04 2.70
C GLU A 54 0.32 -7.18 1.68
N LEU A 55 0.86 -6.04 2.12
CA LEU A 55 1.75 -5.21 1.30
C LEU A 55 3.01 -5.99 0.89
N ILE A 56 3.62 -6.72 1.83
CA ILE A 56 4.81 -7.54 1.54
C ILE A 56 4.47 -8.63 0.53
N HIS A 57 3.39 -9.38 0.75
CA HIS A 57 2.96 -10.44 -0.16
C HIS A 57 2.72 -9.92 -1.59
N LEU A 58 1.91 -8.88 -1.74
CA LEU A 58 1.56 -8.33 -3.05
C LEU A 58 2.76 -7.68 -3.76
N LEU A 59 3.69 -7.08 -3.01
CA LEU A 59 4.94 -6.55 -3.56
C LEU A 59 5.89 -7.67 -4.02
N LEU A 60 5.92 -8.81 -3.34
CA LEU A 60 6.68 -9.98 -3.80
C LEU A 60 6.09 -10.57 -5.09
N GLU A 61 4.77 -10.50 -5.25
CA GLU A 61 4.07 -10.89 -6.48
C GLU A 61 4.22 -9.88 -7.62
N ASN A 62 4.90 -8.75 -7.41
CA ASN A 62 5.01 -7.63 -8.36
C ASN A 62 3.63 -7.09 -8.80
N ALA A 63 2.65 -7.08 -7.89
CA ALA A 63 1.36 -6.48 -8.14
C ALA A 63 1.48 -4.96 -8.39
N SER A 64 0.63 -4.42 -9.25
CA SER A 64 0.66 -2.98 -9.56
C SER A 64 0.29 -2.13 -8.34
N PRO A 65 0.78 -0.88 -8.23
CA PRO A 65 0.41 0.03 -7.14
C PRO A 65 -1.09 0.17 -6.94
N ARG A 66 -1.85 0.24 -8.04
CA ARG A 66 -3.31 0.38 -7.98
C ARG A 66 -4.00 -0.90 -7.48
N THR A 67 -3.49 -2.07 -7.87
CA THR A 67 -3.97 -3.36 -7.36
C THR A 67 -3.72 -3.47 -5.86
N ILE A 68 -2.51 -3.18 -5.41
CA ILE A 68 -2.12 -3.21 -3.99
C ILE A 68 -3.01 -2.28 -3.16
N CYS A 69 -3.15 -1.04 -3.61
CA CYS A 69 -3.93 -0.04 -2.90
C CYS A 69 -5.43 -0.32 -2.91
N SER A 70 -5.92 -1.07 -3.89
CA SER A 70 -7.31 -1.55 -3.92
C SER A 70 -7.52 -2.73 -2.97
N ALA A 71 -6.57 -3.67 -2.88
CA ALA A 71 -6.63 -4.81 -1.97
C ALA A 71 -6.76 -4.36 -0.50
N ILE A 72 -5.98 -3.33 -0.11
CA ILE A 72 -6.07 -2.74 1.23
C ILE A 72 -7.17 -1.67 1.37
N ARG A 73 -8.08 -1.58 0.39
CA ARG A 73 -9.26 -0.68 0.35
C ARG A 73 -8.93 0.82 0.45
N MET A 74 -7.73 1.23 0.07
CA MET A 74 -7.34 2.64 0.01
C MET A 74 -7.66 3.29 -1.34
N CYS A 75 -7.77 2.49 -2.39
CA CYS A 75 -8.35 2.86 -3.67
C CYS A 75 -9.71 2.18 -3.83
N GLN A 76 -10.72 2.94 -4.25
CA GLN A 76 -11.91 2.34 -4.82
C GLN A 76 -11.55 1.87 -6.22
N LEU A 77 -11.71 0.57 -6.49
CA LEU A 77 -11.95 0.12 -7.85
C LEU A 77 -13.27 0.80 -8.25
N PHE A 78 -13.32 1.46 -9.39
CA PHE A 78 -14.55 2.04 -9.90
C PHE A 78 -15.53 0.90 -10.23
N GLU A 79 -16.18 0.35 -9.22
CA GLU A 79 -17.48 -0.28 -9.36
C GLU A 79 -18.47 0.82 -8.98
N LYS A 80 -19.13 1.38 -9.99
CA LYS A 80 -20.12 2.44 -9.79
C LYS A 80 -21.12 2.02 -8.69
N SER A 81 -21.33 2.91 -7.73
CA SER A 81 -22.58 3.10 -7.00
C SER A 81 -23.17 1.88 -6.29
N PHE A 82 -22.87 1.71 -4.99
CA PHE A 82 -23.92 1.29 -4.06
C PHE A 82 -23.71 1.93 -2.69
N GLN A 83 -24.45 3.01 -2.45
CA GLN A 83 -24.88 3.31 -1.09
C GLN A 83 -25.68 2.10 -0.60
N GLY A 84 -25.28 1.54 0.54
CA GLY A 84 -26.14 0.68 1.35
C GLY A 84 -25.97 -0.82 1.13
N VAL A 85 -25.08 -1.44 1.90
CA VAL A 85 -25.45 -2.63 2.68
C VAL A 85 -24.76 -2.48 4.04
N SER A 86 -25.52 -1.95 4.99
CA SER A 86 -25.33 -2.30 6.39
C SER A 86 -25.67 -3.79 6.51
N THR A 87 -24.71 -4.55 7.04
CA THR A 87 -24.90 -5.75 7.87
C THR A 87 -26.01 -6.76 7.54
N GLN A 88 -25.54 -7.99 7.37
CA GLN A 88 -26.28 -9.25 7.30
C GLN A 88 -26.99 -9.59 8.63
N HIS A 89 -28.14 -10.27 8.48
CA HIS A 89 -28.94 -11.08 9.43
C HIS A 89 -29.45 -10.46 10.75
#